data_AF-A0A8M8UTF1-F1
#
_entry.id   AF-A0A8M8UTF1-F1
#
_cell.length_a   1.000
_cell.length_b   1.000
_cell.length_c   1.000
_cell.angle_alpha   90.00
_cell.angle_beta   90.00
_cell.angle_gamma   90.00
#
_symmetry.space_group_name_H-M   'P 1'
#
loop_
_entity.id
_entity.type
_entity.pdbx_description
1 polymer ?
#
loop_
_entity_poly.entity_id
_entity_poly.type
_entity_poly.pdbx_seq_one_letter_code
_entity_poly.pdbx_strand_id
1 'polypeptide(L)'
;MWCHRYYLRNLCDEIRFPNWPIVEHVEFLQSLLVMWREELTRRPMDLSEEEACKILEISIDEVSRDDAPKKPSLESVEEIPNISKQIEYIDEEKLKRQYRKLAMKYHPNKNPEGREKFLAVQKAYECLQVTMQGLQGPQTWRLLLLLKGQCILCRRYGNVLMPFKYAGYPMLLSAITVDKDDNNFLSSDRAHLLVASSELVWLTCESSPFNGEELVRDGGIPLLATLLSRCMCVVQPTTPATEPYATIVASIMRTFSVLSQFESARTEMLEFSGLVDDIVHCTELELVPAAIDAALQTIAHLSISSEIQNALLKAGVLW
;
A
#
# COMPACT_ATOMS: atom_id res chain seq x y z
N MET A 1 -10.82 2.66 -11.24
CA MET A 1 -12.05 2.36 -10.47
C MET A 1 -12.84 3.65 -10.27
N TRP A 2 -14.17 3.56 -10.16
CA TRP A 2 -15.02 4.70 -9.81
C TRP A 2 -15.17 4.80 -8.30
N CYS A 3 -15.13 6.00 -7.75
CA CYS A 3 -15.40 6.30 -6.34
C CYS A 3 -16.15 7.64 -6.26
N HIS A 4 -17.28 7.67 -5.56
CA HIS A 4 -18.19 8.82 -5.50
C HIS A 4 -18.61 9.31 -6.91
N ARG A 5 -17.99 10.39 -7.42
CA ARG A 5 -18.25 10.99 -8.74
C ARG A 5 -17.04 10.92 -9.68
N TYR A 6 -15.97 10.25 -9.28
CA TYR A 6 -14.68 10.33 -9.97
C TYR A 6 -14.19 8.97 -10.42
N TYR A 7 -13.69 8.93 -11.64
CA TYR A 7 -12.86 7.84 -12.10
C TYR A 7 -11.43 8.05 -11.59
N LEU A 8 -11.04 7.33 -10.53
CA LEU A 8 -9.81 7.60 -9.79
C LEU A 8 -8.54 7.52 -10.62
N ARG A 9 -8.51 6.70 -11.68
CA ARG A 9 -7.35 6.61 -12.58
C ARG A 9 -7.09 7.96 -13.27
N ASN A 10 -8.14 8.68 -13.68
CA ASN A 10 -7.99 10.00 -14.27
C ASN A 10 -7.72 11.06 -13.19
N LEU A 11 -8.39 10.97 -12.05
CA LEU A 11 -8.19 11.93 -10.95
C LEU A 11 -6.74 11.92 -10.45
N CYS A 12 -6.13 10.72 -10.36
CA CYS A 12 -4.75 10.54 -9.90
C CYS A 12 -3.70 10.80 -10.97
N ASP A 13 -4.09 11.04 -12.23
CA ASP A 13 -3.19 11.43 -13.31
C ASP A 13 -3.07 12.96 -13.34
N GLU A 14 -2.34 13.51 -12.35
CA GLU A 14 -2.14 14.95 -12.19
C GLU A 14 -1.26 15.55 -13.31
N ILE A 15 -0.58 14.72 -14.12
CA ILE A 15 0.17 15.17 -15.30
C ILE A 15 -0.81 15.50 -16.43
N ARG A 16 -1.73 14.58 -16.74
CA ARG A 16 -2.70 14.76 -17.82
C ARG A 16 -3.87 15.66 -17.43
N PHE A 17 -4.27 15.64 -16.16
CA PHE A 17 -5.38 16.41 -15.63
C PHE A 17 -4.98 17.24 -14.39
N PRO A 18 -4.04 18.18 -14.53
CA PRO A 18 -3.66 19.07 -13.43
C PRO A 18 -4.88 19.92 -13.06
N ASN A 19 -5.31 19.88 -11.80
CA ASN A 19 -6.46 20.63 -11.30
C ASN A 19 -7.85 20.15 -11.75
N TRP A 20 -8.04 18.84 -12.02
CA TRP A 20 -9.40 18.31 -12.15
C TRP A 20 -10.26 18.74 -10.93
N PRO A 21 -11.40 19.44 -11.12
CA PRO A 21 -12.18 20.00 -10.03
C PRO A 21 -12.84 18.91 -9.19
N ILE A 22 -12.73 19.04 -7.87
CA ILE A 22 -13.43 18.19 -6.91
C ILE A 22 -14.54 19.04 -6.26
N VAL A 23 -15.71 18.43 -6.11
CA VAL A 23 -16.89 18.89 -5.38
C VAL A 23 -17.29 17.82 -4.36
N GLU A 24 -18.12 18.20 -3.38
CA GLU A 24 -18.59 17.28 -2.31
C GLU A 24 -17.38 16.62 -1.59
N HIS A 25 -16.43 17.46 -1.17
CA HIS A 25 -15.13 17.03 -0.66
C HIS A 25 -15.26 16.05 0.50
N VAL A 26 -16.19 16.30 1.44
CA VAL A 26 -16.37 15.46 2.63
C VAL A 26 -16.98 14.12 2.25
N GLU A 27 -18.01 14.11 1.40
CA GLU A 27 -18.67 12.90 0.90
C GLU A 27 -17.72 12.06 0.04
N PHE A 28 -16.85 12.72 -0.73
CA PHE A 28 -15.82 12.04 -1.48
C PHE A 28 -14.79 11.38 -0.56
N LEU A 29 -14.32 12.08 0.48
CA LEU A 29 -13.42 11.49 1.49
C LEU A 29 -14.06 10.27 2.16
N GLN A 30 -15.33 10.38 2.58
CA GLN A 30 -16.08 9.27 3.18
C GLN A 30 -16.16 8.07 2.22
N SER A 31 -16.42 8.32 0.94
CA SER A 31 -16.48 7.28 -0.09
C SER A 31 -15.11 6.59 -0.29
N LEU A 32 -14.02 7.36 -0.29
CA LEU A 32 -12.66 6.82 -0.37
C LEU A 32 -12.35 5.92 0.83
N LEU A 33 -12.70 6.35 2.04
CA LEU A 33 -12.47 5.59 3.28
C LEU A 33 -13.28 4.28 3.32
N VAL A 34 -14.55 4.31 2.88
CA VAL A 34 -15.38 3.11 2.79
C VAL A 34 -14.79 2.12 1.80
N MET A 35 -14.49 2.56 0.57
CA MET A 35 -13.91 1.69 -0.45
C MET A 35 -12.54 1.16 -0.06
N TRP A 36 -11.73 1.93 0.67
CA TRP A 36 -10.44 1.47 1.18
C TRP A 36 -10.60 0.36 2.21
N ARG A 37 -11.53 0.52 3.16
CA ARG A 37 -11.87 -0.53 4.11
C ARG A 37 -12.36 -1.79 3.41
N GLU A 38 -13.27 -1.66 2.46
CA GLU A 38 -13.80 -2.79 1.68
C GLU A 38 -12.66 -3.53 0.94
N GLU A 39 -11.77 -2.79 0.29
CA GLU A 39 -10.64 -3.36 -0.44
C GLU A 39 -9.69 -4.13 0.48
N LEU A 40 -9.37 -3.60 1.66
CA LEU A 40 -8.52 -4.28 2.65
C LEU A 40 -9.18 -5.56 3.20
N THR A 41 -10.51 -5.61 3.28
CA THR A 41 -11.24 -6.79 3.75
C THR A 41 -11.56 -7.79 2.65
N ARG A 42 -11.17 -7.52 1.40
CA ARG A 42 -11.39 -8.40 0.26
C ARG A 42 -10.66 -9.72 0.50
N ARG A 43 -11.41 -10.80 0.66
CA ARG A 43 -10.84 -12.12 0.91
C ARG A 43 -10.41 -12.76 -0.42
N PRO A 44 -9.25 -13.44 -0.47
CA PRO A 44 -9.01 -14.42 -1.51
C PRO A 44 -10.08 -15.52 -1.42
N MET A 45 -10.38 -16.17 -2.54
CA MET A 45 -11.33 -17.28 -2.55
C MET A 45 -10.79 -18.41 -1.68
N ASP A 46 -11.66 -19.04 -0.86
CA ASP A 46 -11.28 -20.14 0.05
C ASP A 46 -10.81 -21.43 -0.66
N LEU A 47 -10.83 -21.45 -1.99
CA LEU A 47 -10.51 -22.61 -2.82
C LEU A 47 -9.14 -22.39 -3.45
N SER A 48 -8.22 -23.33 -3.31
CA SER A 48 -6.90 -23.20 -3.95
C SER A 48 -7.03 -23.34 -5.47
N GLU A 49 -6.09 -22.77 -6.22
CA GLU A 49 -6.11 -22.87 -7.68
C GLU A 49 -5.91 -24.32 -8.15
N GLU A 50 -5.09 -25.09 -7.44
CA GLU A 50 -4.91 -26.53 -7.68
C GLU A 50 -6.20 -27.31 -7.45
N GLU A 51 -6.92 -27.00 -6.37
CA GLU A 51 -8.20 -27.63 -6.06
C GLU A 51 -9.27 -27.24 -7.09
N ALA A 52 -9.30 -25.98 -7.53
CA ALA A 52 -10.21 -25.52 -8.57
C ALA A 52 -9.93 -26.21 -9.92
N CYS A 53 -8.66 -26.35 -10.31
CA CYS A 53 -8.27 -27.11 -11.51
C CYS A 53 -8.67 -28.59 -11.41
N LYS A 54 -8.49 -29.23 -10.24
CA LYS A 54 -8.91 -30.62 -9.99
C LYS A 54 -10.42 -30.78 -10.11
N ILE A 55 -11.21 -29.88 -9.50
CA ILE A 55 -12.67 -29.91 -9.56
C ILE A 55 -13.18 -29.72 -11.00
N LEU A 56 -12.51 -28.88 -11.79
CA LEU A 56 -12.86 -28.64 -13.18
C LEU A 56 -12.28 -29.67 -14.15
N GLU A 57 -11.62 -30.71 -13.65
CA GLU A 57 -10.97 -31.76 -14.45
C GLU A 57 -10.00 -31.16 -15.51
N ILE A 58 -9.35 -30.03 -15.19
CA ILE A 58 -8.38 -29.36 -16.08
C ILE A 58 -7.01 -30.00 -15.84
N SER A 59 -6.54 -30.78 -16.81
CA SER A 59 -5.17 -31.31 -16.79
C SER A 59 -4.18 -30.22 -17.18
N ILE A 60 -3.25 -29.91 -16.28
CA ILE A 60 -2.16 -28.93 -16.46
C ILE A 60 -1.16 -29.44 -17.52
N ASP A 61 -1.11 -30.75 -17.78
CA ASP A 61 -0.17 -31.37 -18.74
C ASP A 61 -0.59 -31.24 -20.22
N GLU A 62 -1.84 -30.86 -20.50
CA GLU A 62 -2.34 -30.73 -21.88
C GLU A 62 -2.10 -29.33 -22.49
N VAL A 63 -1.48 -28.40 -21.76
CA VAL A 63 -1.26 -27.02 -22.24
C VAL A 63 0.07 -26.87 -23.00
N SER A 64 1.00 -27.81 -22.87
CA SER A 64 2.32 -27.73 -23.52
C SER A 64 2.39 -28.33 -24.93
N ARG A 65 1.30 -28.87 -25.50
CA ARG A 65 1.41 -29.65 -26.76
C ARG A 65 0.89 -28.98 -28.03
N ASP A 66 0.08 -27.93 -27.95
CA ASP A 66 -0.60 -27.43 -29.17
C ASP A 66 -0.07 -26.12 -29.77
N ASP A 67 0.90 -25.39 -29.16
CA ASP A 67 1.42 -24.16 -29.77
C ASP A 67 2.93 -23.84 -29.50
N ALA A 68 3.81 -24.84 -29.54
CA ALA A 68 5.27 -24.59 -29.52
C ALA A 68 5.93 -25.05 -30.83
N PRO A 69 6.65 -24.17 -31.57
CA PRO A 69 7.48 -24.60 -32.68
C PRO A 69 8.66 -25.43 -32.11
N LYS A 70 8.78 -26.66 -32.59
CA LYS A 70 9.83 -27.63 -32.22
C LYS A 70 11.22 -26.99 -32.19
N LYS A 71 11.88 -27.00 -31.03
CA LYS A 71 13.35 -26.98 -30.93
C LYS A 71 13.84 -28.11 -30.02
N PRO A 72 15.04 -28.66 -30.28
CA PRO A 72 15.44 -29.95 -29.75
C PRO A 72 15.97 -29.84 -28.32
N SER A 73 15.71 -30.93 -27.61
CA SER A 73 16.16 -31.30 -26.26
C SER A 73 17.63 -31.01 -25.97
N LEU A 74 17.91 -30.48 -24.78
CA LEU A 74 19.12 -30.74 -24.00
C LEU A 74 18.78 -30.65 -22.51
N GLU A 75 19.36 -31.58 -21.77
CA GLU A 75 19.05 -32.03 -20.41
C GLU A 75 19.35 -30.98 -19.33
N SER A 76 18.52 -30.93 -18.27
CA SER A 76 18.89 -31.19 -16.87
C SER A 76 18.08 -30.40 -15.83
N VAL A 77 17.86 -31.09 -14.70
CA VAL A 77 17.35 -30.66 -13.38
C VAL A 77 15.82 -30.56 -13.22
N GLU A 78 15.31 -31.49 -12.42
CA GLU A 78 13.95 -31.54 -11.87
C GLU A 78 13.71 -30.32 -10.96
N GLU A 79 13.24 -29.22 -11.54
CA GLU A 79 12.54 -28.18 -10.78
C GLU A 79 11.04 -28.54 -10.77
N ILE A 80 10.49 -28.74 -9.57
CA ILE A 80 9.04 -28.84 -9.35
C ILE A 80 8.41 -27.61 -10.03
N PRO A 81 7.56 -27.78 -11.06
CA PRO A 81 7.02 -26.63 -11.78
C PRO A 81 6.18 -25.81 -10.81
N ASN A 82 6.52 -24.54 -10.67
CA ASN A 82 5.77 -23.62 -9.85
C ASN A 82 4.37 -23.45 -10.48
N ILE A 83 3.37 -24.12 -9.92
CA ILE A 83 2.01 -24.24 -10.47
C ILE A 83 1.40 -22.85 -10.75
N SER A 84 1.71 -21.86 -9.91
CA SER A 84 1.29 -20.47 -10.07
C SER A 84 1.73 -19.84 -11.41
N LYS A 85 2.86 -20.26 -12.01
CA LYS A 85 3.33 -19.79 -13.32
C LYS A 85 2.67 -20.52 -14.50
N GLN A 86 2.12 -21.71 -14.29
CA GLN A 86 1.46 -22.50 -15.35
C GLN A 86 -0.02 -22.11 -15.52
N ILE A 87 -0.62 -21.48 -14.50
CA ILE A 87 -2.01 -20.99 -14.53
C ILE A 87 -2.16 -19.71 -15.36
N GLU A 88 -1.10 -18.93 -15.55
CA GLU A 88 -1.04 -17.83 -16.54
C GLU A 88 -1.36 -18.30 -17.97
N TYR A 89 -1.24 -19.60 -18.25
CA TYR A 89 -1.48 -20.22 -19.56
C TYR A 89 -2.83 -20.95 -19.69
N ILE A 90 -3.72 -20.89 -18.69
CA ILE A 90 -5.09 -21.42 -18.86
C ILE A 90 -5.84 -20.48 -19.81
N ASP A 91 -6.07 -20.92 -21.05
CA ASP A 91 -6.90 -20.19 -22.00
C ASP A 91 -8.35 -20.03 -21.47
N GLU A 92 -8.86 -18.80 -21.51
CA GLU A 92 -10.20 -18.43 -21.04
C GLU A 92 -11.29 -19.23 -21.78
N GLU A 93 -11.08 -19.56 -23.06
CA GLU A 93 -12.00 -20.42 -23.80
C GLU A 93 -11.99 -21.86 -23.28
N LYS A 94 -10.81 -22.41 -22.98
CA LYS A 94 -10.64 -23.76 -22.42
C LYS A 94 -11.35 -23.87 -21.07
N LEU A 95 -11.17 -22.87 -20.20
CA LEU A 95 -11.86 -22.80 -18.90
C LEU A 95 -13.38 -22.77 -19.06
N LYS A 96 -13.90 -21.89 -19.94
CA LYS A 96 -15.36 -21.79 -20.22
C LYS A 96 -15.93 -23.09 -20.78
N ARG A 97 -15.20 -23.77 -21.67
CA ARG A 97 -15.63 -25.05 -22.26
C ARG A 97 -15.73 -26.14 -21.21
N GLN A 98 -14.72 -26.30 -20.33
CA GLN A 98 -14.75 -27.31 -19.28
C GLN A 98 -15.84 -27.04 -18.23
N TYR A 99 -15.99 -25.78 -17.81
CA TYR A 99 -17.09 -25.39 -16.93
C TYR A 99 -18.46 -25.75 -17.53
N ARG A 100 -18.74 -25.38 -18.78
CA ARG A 100 -20.02 -25.71 -19.44
C ARG A 100 -20.28 -27.21 -19.50
N LYS A 101 -19.26 -28.01 -19.82
CA LYS A 101 -19.34 -29.48 -19.88
C LYS A 101 -19.74 -30.07 -18.53
N LEU A 102 -19.07 -29.67 -17.44
CA LEU A 102 -19.33 -30.19 -16.10
C LEU A 102 -20.62 -29.63 -15.50
N ALA A 103 -20.93 -28.36 -15.72
CA ALA A 103 -22.18 -27.73 -15.32
C ALA A 103 -23.40 -28.42 -15.96
N MET A 104 -23.32 -28.79 -17.24
CA MET A 104 -24.37 -29.57 -17.89
C MET A 104 -24.49 -31.00 -17.36
N LYS A 105 -23.36 -31.66 -17.04
CA LYS A 105 -23.30 -33.04 -16.52
C LYS A 105 -23.90 -33.17 -15.12
N TYR A 106 -23.65 -32.18 -14.26
CA TYR A 106 -24.09 -32.19 -12.85
C TYR A 106 -25.32 -31.32 -12.59
N HIS A 107 -25.98 -30.81 -13.63
CA HIS A 107 -27.12 -29.91 -13.49
C HIS A 107 -28.26 -30.55 -12.63
N PRO A 108 -28.75 -29.89 -11.57
CA PRO A 108 -29.72 -30.47 -10.63
C PRO A 108 -31.00 -31.02 -11.28
N ASN A 109 -31.50 -30.36 -12.35
CA ASN A 109 -32.68 -30.82 -13.10
C ASN A 109 -32.49 -32.20 -13.77
N LYS A 110 -31.26 -32.59 -14.10
CA LYS A 110 -30.94 -33.87 -14.76
C LYS A 110 -30.34 -34.89 -13.80
N ASN A 111 -29.81 -34.43 -12.67
CA ASN A 111 -29.12 -35.24 -11.68
C ASN A 111 -29.46 -34.74 -10.27
N PRO A 112 -30.50 -35.30 -9.61
CA PRO A 112 -31.00 -34.81 -8.32
C PRO A 112 -29.94 -34.80 -7.22
N GLU A 113 -28.99 -35.74 -7.25
CA GLU A 113 -27.84 -35.84 -6.32
C GLU A 113 -26.61 -35.02 -6.80
N GLY A 114 -26.67 -34.43 -7.99
CA GLY A 114 -25.56 -33.69 -8.61
C GLY A 114 -25.38 -32.26 -8.09
N ARG A 115 -26.29 -31.76 -7.24
CA ARG A 115 -26.31 -30.36 -6.78
C ARG A 115 -25.02 -29.93 -6.08
N GLU A 116 -24.47 -30.77 -5.22
CA GLU A 116 -23.23 -30.48 -4.50
C GLU A 116 -22.05 -30.34 -5.47
N LYS A 117 -21.93 -31.27 -6.43
CA LYS A 117 -20.89 -31.23 -7.47
C LYS A 117 -21.06 -30.03 -8.41
N PHE A 118 -22.30 -29.65 -8.74
CA PHE A 118 -22.57 -28.47 -9.55
C PHE A 118 -22.11 -27.18 -8.86
N LEU A 119 -22.40 -27.03 -7.56
CA LEU A 119 -21.93 -25.89 -6.77
C LEU A 119 -20.40 -25.85 -6.66
N ALA A 120 -19.76 -27.01 -6.46
CA ALA A 120 -18.31 -27.11 -6.45
C ALA A 120 -17.69 -26.68 -7.80
N VAL A 121 -18.25 -27.15 -8.92
CA VAL A 121 -17.84 -26.77 -10.29
C VAL A 121 -17.99 -25.26 -10.53
N GLN A 122 -19.09 -24.66 -10.05
CA GLN A 122 -19.29 -23.22 -10.14
C GLN A 122 -18.26 -22.45 -9.31
N LYS A 123 -18.06 -22.84 -8.03
CA LYS A 123 -17.07 -22.21 -7.14
C LYS A 123 -15.65 -22.31 -7.70
N ALA A 124 -15.30 -23.44 -8.30
CA ALA A 124 -14.01 -23.65 -8.97
C ALA A 124 -13.82 -22.75 -10.20
N TYR A 125 -14.85 -22.61 -11.04
CA TYR A 125 -14.80 -21.72 -12.20
C TYR A 125 -14.66 -20.26 -11.79
N GLU A 126 -15.44 -19.81 -10.79
CA GLU A 126 -15.33 -18.45 -10.24
C GLU A 126 -13.94 -18.19 -9.65
N CYS A 127 -13.36 -19.16 -8.93
CA CYS A 127 -12.02 -19.05 -8.36
C CYS A 127 -10.94 -18.84 -9.44
N LEU A 128 -10.90 -19.71 -10.46
CA LEU A 128 -9.94 -19.58 -11.55
C LEU A 128 -10.17 -18.32 -12.37
N GLN A 129 -11.43 -17.93 -12.60
CA GLN A 129 -11.75 -16.69 -13.33
C GLN A 129 -11.27 -15.44 -12.58
N VAL A 130 -11.43 -15.39 -11.26
CA VAL A 130 -10.93 -14.30 -10.40
C VAL A 130 -9.40 -14.29 -10.38
N THR A 131 -8.76 -15.46 -10.24
CA THR A 131 -7.30 -15.62 -10.33
C THR A 131 -6.75 -15.13 -11.66
N MET A 132 -7.33 -15.56 -12.79
CA MET A 132 -6.88 -15.16 -14.13
C MET A 132 -6.99 -13.65 -14.36
N GLN A 133 -7.90 -12.98 -13.67
CA GLN A 133 -8.04 -11.52 -13.69
C GLN A 133 -7.17 -10.81 -12.64
N GLY A 134 -6.38 -11.57 -11.87
CA GLY A 134 -5.54 -11.06 -10.78
C GLY A 134 -6.33 -10.54 -9.58
N LEU A 135 -7.63 -10.84 -9.48
CA LEU A 135 -8.59 -10.23 -8.55
C LEU A 135 -8.68 -10.91 -7.17
N GLN A 136 -7.69 -11.74 -6.81
CA GLN A 136 -7.58 -12.42 -5.53
C GLN A 136 -7.09 -11.46 -4.44
N GLY A 137 -7.82 -11.38 -3.32
CA GLY A 137 -7.45 -10.53 -2.19
C GLY A 137 -7.42 -9.02 -2.52
N PRO A 138 -6.91 -8.19 -1.58
CA PRO A 138 -6.77 -6.75 -1.77
C PRO A 138 -5.86 -6.43 -2.96
N GLN A 139 -6.31 -5.53 -3.82
CA GLN A 139 -5.58 -5.17 -5.03
C GLN A 139 -4.68 -3.95 -4.77
N THR A 140 -3.36 -4.12 -4.84
CA THR A 140 -2.37 -3.05 -4.63
C THR A 140 -2.67 -1.79 -5.44
N TRP A 141 -3.04 -1.95 -6.72
CA TRP A 141 -3.35 -0.80 -7.58
C TRP A 141 -4.64 -0.07 -7.16
N ARG A 142 -5.63 -0.76 -6.58
CA ARG A 142 -6.86 -0.13 -6.05
C ARG A 142 -6.54 0.65 -4.78
N LEU A 143 -5.81 0.02 -3.86
CA LEU A 143 -5.32 0.66 -2.64
C LEU A 143 -4.52 1.93 -2.97
N LEU A 144 -3.61 1.86 -3.94
CA LEU A 144 -2.81 3.00 -4.37
C LEU A 144 -3.67 4.14 -4.92
N LEU A 145 -4.69 3.85 -5.74
CA LEU A 145 -5.60 4.87 -6.25
C LEU A 145 -6.44 5.51 -5.14
N LEU A 146 -6.86 4.73 -4.15
CA LEU A 146 -7.64 5.22 -3.01
C LEU A 146 -6.78 6.12 -2.11
N LEU A 147 -5.53 5.73 -1.83
CA LEU A 147 -4.57 6.55 -1.10
C LEU A 147 -4.26 7.85 -1.84
N LYS A 148 -3.91 7.77 -3.14
CA LYS A 148 -3.63 8.97 -3.96
C LYS A 148 -4.82 9.91 -4.05
N GLY A 149 -6.03 9.38 -4.17
CA GLY A 149 -7.25 10.19 -4.14
C GLY A 149 -7.40 10.98 -2.85
N GLN A 150 -7.06 10.37 -1.71
CA GLN A 150 -7.05 11.04 -0.41
C GLN A 150 -5.93 12.09 -0.32
N CYS A 151 -4.71 11.79 -0.80
CA CYS A 151 -3.62 12.77 -0.84
C CYS A 151 -4.01 14.01 -1.64
N ILE A 152 -4.58 13.84 -2.84
CA ILE A 152 -5.01 14.96 -3.69
C ILE A 152 -6.05 15.81 -2.97
N LEU A 153 -7.02 15.16 -2.31
CA LEU A 153 -8.09 15.84 -1.60
C LEU A 153 -7.55 16.65 -0.41
N CYS A 154 -6.70 16.06 0.44
CA CYS A 154 -6.08 16.75 1.57
C CYS A 154 -5.18 17.90 1.10
N ARG A 155 -4.37 17.68 0.07
CA ARG A 155 -3.45 18.70 -0.46
C ARG A 155 -4.17 19.92 -1.02
N ARG A 156 -5.27 19.71 -1.77
CA ARG A 156 -5.99 20.80 -2.46
C ARG A 156 -7.08 21.45 -1.61
N TYR A 157 -7.64 20.71 -0.66
CA TYR A 157 -8.83 21.13 0.10
C TYR A 157 -8.68 20.89 1.61
N GLY A 158 -7.44 20.86 2.12
CA GLY A 158 -7.15 20.68 3.54
C GLY A 158 -7.88 21.69 4.43
N ASN A 159 -8.05 22.94 3.97
CA ASN A 159 -8.84 23.97 4.65
C ASN A 159 -10.34 23.61 4.80
N VAL A 160 -10.92 22.90 3.83
CA VAL A 160 -12.31 22.42 3.89
C VAL A 160 -12.40 21.21 4.84
N LEU A 161 -11.37 20.37 4.87
CA LEU A 161 -11.32 19.18 5.71
C LEU A 161 -10.91 19.47 7.17
N MET A 162 -10.23 20.60 7.43
CA MET A 162 -9.66 20.97 8.71
C MET A 162 -10.58 20.75 9.93
N PRO A 163 -11.89 21.06 9.86
CA PRO A 163 -12.80 20.86 11.00
C PRO A 163 -13.06 19.39 11.39
N PHE A 164 -12.69 18.43 10.53
CA PHE A 164 -13.03 17.02 10.70
C PHE A 164 -11.81 16.18 11.07
N LYS A 165 -11.98 15.28 12.04
CA LYS A 165 -10.98 14.26 12.34
C LYS A 165 -10.88 13.24 11.21
N TYR A 166 -9.66 12.85 10.86
CA TYR A 166 -9.41 11.84 9.85
C TYR A 166 -9.71 10.43 10.39
N ALA A 167 -10.80 9.83 9.94
CA ALA A 167 -11.26 8.52 10.42
C ALA A 167 -10.46 7.32 9.85
N GLY A 168 -9.47 7.58 8.99
CA GLY A 168 -8.68 6.55 8.32
C GLY A 168 -7.46 6.06 9.11
N TYR A 169 -7.15 6.63 10.28
CA TYR A 169 -5.92 6.33 11.01
C TYR A 169 -5.64 4.84 11.26
N PRO A 170 -6.60 3.99 11.70
CA PRO A 170 -6.31 2.58 11.91
C PRO A 170 -5.79 1.86 10.65
N MET A 171 -6.33 2.19 9.48
CA MET A 171 -5.89 1.61 8.20
C MET A 171 -4.56 2.23 7.75
N LEU A 172 -4.39 3.54 7.98
CA LEU A 172 -3.21 4.29 7.58
C LEU A 172 -1.98 3.89 8.38
N LEU A 173 -2.11 3.78 9.70
CA LEU A 173 -1.07 3.28 10.60
C LEU A 173 -0.66 1.86 10.21
N SER A 174 -1.64 0.98 9.97
CA SER A 174 -1.35 -0.37 9.47
C SER A 174 -0.62 -0.38 8.13
N ALA A 175 -0.86 0.60 7.25
CA ALA A 175 -0.23 0.67 5.94
C ALA A 175 1.24 1.14 6.00
N ILE A 176 1.61 1.96 6.99
CA ILE A 176 2.98 2.45 7.17
C ILE A 176 3.82 1.56 8.10
N THR A 177 3.20 0.63 8.82
CA THR A 177 3.93 -0.30 9.70
C THR A 177 4.89 -1.16 8.87
N VAL A 178 6.16 -1.17 9.29
CA VAL A 178 7.23 -2.00 8.76
C VAL A 178 7.91 -2.71 9.91
N ASP A 179 7.99 -4.05 9.83
CA ASP A 179 8.68 -4.84 10.84
C ASP A 179 10.20 -4.64 10.76
N LYS A 180 10.86 -4.70 11.91
CA LYS A 180 12.32 -4.49 12.03
C LYS A 180 13.14 -5.52 11.23
N ASP A 181 12.57 -6.67 10.92
CA ASP A 181 13.26 -7.75 10.19
C ASP A 181 12.83 -7.85 8.71
N ASP A 182 11.94 -6.96 8.26
CA ASP A 182 11.40 -7.02 6.91
C ASP A 182 12.32 -6.34 5.88
N ASN A 183 13.20 -7.14 5.29
CA ASN A 183 14.14 -6.69 4.27
C ASN A 183 13.49 -6.38 2.91
N ASN A 184 12.21 -6.71 2.71
CA ASN A 184 11.51 -6.55 1.44
C ASN A 184 10.47 -5.40 1.47
N PHE A 185 10.53 -4.53 2.49
CA PHE A 185 9.56 -3.46 2.67
C PHE A 185 9.51 -2.44 1.52
N LEU A 186 10.61 -2.29 0.78
CA LEU A 186 10.72 -1.47 -0.43
C LEU A 186 10.55 -2.26 -1.74
N SER A 187 9.92 -3.44 -1.71
CA SER A 187 9.52 -4.11 -2.95
C SER A 187 8.66 -3.19 -3.82
N SER A 188 8.75 -3.32 -5.15
CA SER A 188 8.14 -2.39 -6.11
C SER A 188 6.69 -2.03 -5.77
N ASP A 189 5.84 -3.03 -5.51
CA ASP A 189 4.43 -2.79 -5.20
C ASP A 189 4.21 -2.12 -3.84
N ARG A 190 4.98 -2.51 -2.82
CA ARG A 190 4.85 -1.96 -1.47
C ARG A 190 5.42 -0.55 -1.35
N ALA A 191 6.51 -0.24 -2.05
CA ALA A 191 7.15 1.05 -2.01
C ALA A 191 6.18 2.17 -2.45
N HIS A 192 5.39 1.94 -3.51
CA HIS A 192 4.39 2.92 -3.96
C HIS A 192 3.27 3.13 -2.94
N LEU A 193 2.85 2.07 -2.24
CA LEU A 193 1.86 2.18 -1.17
C LEU A 193 2.42 2.93 0.04
N LEU A 194 3.66 2.65 0.44
CA LEU A 194 4.33 3.36 1.54
C LEU A 194 4.50 4.84 1.22
N VAL A 195 4.94 5.18 0.00
CA VAL A 195 5.04 6.58 -0.46
C VAL A 195 3.70 7.30 -0.30
N ALA A 196 2.61 6.73 -0.85
CA ALA A 196 1.30 7.37 -0.78
C ALA A 196 0.75 7.43 0.66
N SER A 197 1.02 6.40 1.47
CA SER A 197 0.56 6.35 2.86
C SER A 197 1.32 7.35 3.74
N SER A 198 2.64 7.42 3.65
CA SER A 198 3.45 8.39 4.40
C SER A 198 3.11 9.84 4.00
N GLU A 199 2.87 10.10 2.72
CA GLU A 199 2.40 11.40 2.26
C GLU A 199 1.02 11.73 2.84
N LEU A 200 0.09 10.78 2.85
CA LEU A 200 -1.25 10.97 3.41
C LEU A 200 -1.19 11.27 4.92
N VAL A 201 -0.31 10.59 5.68
CA VAL A 201 -0.09 10.89 7.10
C VAL A 201 0.26 12.37 7.27
N TRP A 202 1.29 12.85 6.57
CA TRP A 202 1.69 14.25 6.63
C TRP A 202 0.53 15.19 6.29
N LEU A 203 -0.12 14.97 5.14
CA LEU A 203 -1.18 15.86 4.66
C LEU A 203 -2.38 15.93 5.61
N THR A 204 -2.71 14.85 6.32
CA THR A 204 -3.78 14.87 7.33
C THR A 204 -3.43 15.74 8.54
N CYS A 205 -2.18 15.68 9.01
CA CYS A 205 -1.69 16.50 10.12
C CYS A 205 -1.50 17.97 9.71
N GLU A 206 -0.98 18.22 8.51
CA GLU A 206 -0.87 19.56 7.94
C GLU A 206 -2.23 20.25 7.82
N SER A 207 -3.27 19.48 7.43
CA SER A 207 -4.61 20.02 7.26
C SER A 207 -5.30 20.37 8.58
N SER A 208 -4.95 19.71 9.69
CA SER A 208 -5.64 19.90 10.97
C SER A 208 -4.78 19.53 12.18
N PRO A 209 -4.64 20.42 13.19
CA PRO A 209 -3.92 20.09 14.42
C PRO A 209 -4.60 18.95 15.19
N PHE A 210 -5.93 18.81 15.11
CA PHE A 210 -6.66 17.71 15.73
C PHE A 210 -6.26 16.34 15.19
N ASN A 211 -5.84 16.28 13.92
CA ASN A 211 -5.32 15.08 13.29
C ASN A 211 -3.90 14.77 13.80
N GLY A 212 -3.08 15.80 14.02
CA GLY A 212 -1.76 15.64 14.65
C GLY A 212 -1.84 15.05 16.06
N GLU A 213 -2.70 15.61 16.93
CA GLU A 213 -2.90 15.09 18.28
C GLU A 213 -3.46 13.65 18.28
N GLU A 214 -4.39 13.35 17.37
CA GLU A 214 -4.95 12.00 17.21
C GLU A 214 -3.86 11.00 16.80
N LEU A 215 -3.01 11.38 15.83
CA LEU A 215 -1.92 10.54 15.36
C LEU A 215 -0.93 10.20 16.49
N VAL A 216 -0.59 11.17 17.34
CA VAL A 216 0.27 10.94 18.51
C VAL A 216 -0.42 9.97 19.47
N ARG A 217 -1.69 10.22 19.80
CA ARG A 217 -2.47 9.38 20.71
C ARG A 217 -2.62 7.93 20.24
N ASP A 218 -2.68 7.70 18.94
CA ASP A 218 -2.83 6.38 18.32
C ASP A 218 -1.49 5.67 18.09
N GLY A 219 -0.38 6.18 18.65
CA GLY A 219 0.95 5.53 18.56
C GLY A 219 1.64 5.76 17.21
N GLY A 220 1.40 6.92 16.59
CA GLY A 220 2.02 7.28 15.31
C GLY A 220 3.53 7.53 15.39
N ILE A 221 4.04 8.07 16.52
CA ILE A 221 5.46 8.42 16.67
C ILE A 221 6.37 7.19 16.52
N PRO A 222 6.16 6.07 17.24
CA PRO A 222 7.05 4.90 17.14
C PRO A 222 7.01 4.24 15.77
N LEU A 223 5.85 4.25 15.09
CA LEU A 223 5.70 3.70 13.74
C LEU A 223 6.45 4.53 12.71
N LEU A 224 6.30 5.86 12.76
CA LEU A 224 7.02 6.78 11.89
C LEU A 224 8.52 6.75 12.14
N ALA A 225 8.95 6.69 13.41
CA ALA A 225 10.36 6.60 13.78
C ALA A 225 10.99 5.30 13.28
N THR A 226 10.29 4.17 13.41
CA THR A 226 10.75 2.89 12.86
C THR A 226 10.89 2.96 11.35
N LEU A 227 9.88 3.48 10.64
CA LEU A 227 9.93 3.61 9.18
C LEU A 227 11.04 4.57 8.72
N LEU A 228 11.23 5.69 9.42
CA LEU A 228 12.32 6.64 9.15
C LEU A 228 13.67 5.94 9.25
N SER A 229 13.93 5.26 10.37
CA SER A 229 15.17 4.54 10.61
C SER A 229 15.45 3.50 9.52
N ARG A 230 14.44 2.72 9.12
CA ARG A 230 14.53 1.76 8.02
C ARG A 230 14.89 2.40 6.68
N CYS A 231 14.32 3.57 6.37
CA CYS A 231 14.66 4.31 5.17
C CYS A 231 16.06 4.94 5.27
N MET A 232 16.46 5.48 6.42
CA MET A 232 17.78 6.08 6.62
C MET A 232 18.91 5.05 6.48
N CYS A 233 18.67 3.76 6.75
CA CYS A 233 19.64 2.70 6.45
C CYS A 233 19.95 2.51 4.95
N VAL A 234 19.12 3.02 4.04
CA VAL A 234 19.30 2.88 2.58
C VAL A 234 19.51 4.21 1.85
N VAL A 235 19.17 5.34 2.47
CA VAL A 235 19.41 6.67 1.91
C VAL A 235 20.90 7.02 2.01
N GLN A 236 21.40 7.71 0.99
CA GLN A 236 22.70 8.37 0.96
C GLN A 236 22.50 9.88 0.78
N PRO A 237 23.49 10.73 1.12
CA PRO A 237 23.39 12.18 0.90
C PRO A 237 22.98 12.56 -0.53
N THR A 238 23.48 11.81 -1.52
CA THR A 238 23.22 12.04 -2.94
C THR A 238 22.00 11.28 -3.50
N THR A 239 21.17 10.66 -2.65
CA THR A 239 19.95 9.98 -3.10
C THR A 239 18.97 10.99 -3.71
N PRO A 240 18.50 10.80 -4.96
CA PRO A 240 17.53 11.68 -5.59
C PRO A 240 16.17 11.70 -4.87
N ALA A 241 15.53 12.87 -4.80
CA ALA A 241 14.18 13.00 -4.24
C ALA A 241 13.09 12.18 -4.96
N THR A 242 13.34 11.71 -6.19
CA THR A 242 12.42 10.85 -6.95
C THR A 242 12.42 9.40 -6.46
N GLU A 243 13.41 9.00 -5.67
CA GLU A 243 13.47 7.65 -5.11
C GLU A 243 12.37 7.44 -4.05
N PRO A 244 11.71 6.28 -4.01
CA PRO A 244 10.59 6.03 -3.09
C PRO A 244 10.95 6.27 -1.61
N TYR A 245 12.10 5.77 -1.17
CA TYR A 245 12.57 5.89 0.21
C TYR A 245 12.93 7.33 0.58
N ALA A 246 13.47 8.13 -0.35
CA ALA A 246 13.67 9.57 -0.14
C ALA A 246 12.33 10.32 -0.01
N THR A 247 11.32 9.96 -0.81
CA THR A 247 9.98 10.54 -0.72
C THR A 247 9.29 10.19 0.61
N ILE A 248 9.48 8.96 1.10
CA ILE A 248 9.00 8.51 2.41
C ILE A 248 9.66 9.33 3.52
N VAL A 249 10.99 9.45 3.53
CA VAL A 249 11.74 10.26 4.51
C VAL A 249 11.24 11.70 4.54
N ALA A 250 11.09 12.34 3.37
CA ALA A 250 10.58 13.71 3.29
C ALA A 250 9.17 13.85 3.87
N SER A 251 8.30 12.86 3.66
CA SER A 251 6.93 12.87 4.20
C SER A 251 6.92 12.65 5.72
N ILE A 252 7.75 11.76 6.23
CA ILE A 252 7.89 11.52 7.67
C ILE A 252 8.46 12.76 8.37
N MET A 253 9.51 13.37 7.82
CA MET A 253 10.10 14.58 8.41
C MET A 253 9.13 15.75 8.42
N ARG A 254 8.33 15.93 7.37
CA ARG A 254 7.24 16.92 7.39
C ARG A 254 6.18 16.62 8.44
N THR A 255 5.85 15.34 8.64
CA THR A 255 4.97 14.92 9.73
C THR A 255 5.57 15.31 11.09
N PHE A 256 6.84 14.99 11.34
CA PHE A 256 7.52 15.36 12.59
C PHE A 256 7.65 16.88 12.79
N SER A 257 7.81 17.67 11.73
CA SER A 257 7.78 19.14 11.83
C SER A 257 6.43 19.62 12.39
N VAL A 258 5.31 19.05 11.93
CA VAL A 258 3.97 19.35 12.46
C VAL A 258 3.83 18.86 13.90
N LEU A 259 4.15 17.58 14.16
CA LEU A 259 3.92 16.95 15.47
C LEU A 259 4.79 17.54 16.58
N SER A 260 6.02 17.94 16.29
CA SER A 260 6.96 18.50 17.27
C SER A 260 6.49 19.83 17.91
N GLN A 261 5.43 20.44 17.38
CA GLN A 261 4.76 21.57 18.03
C GLN A 261 4.02 21.15 19.32
N PHE A 262 3.59 19.89 19.44
CA PHE A 262 2.91 19.35 20.61
C PHE A 262 3.89 18.82 21.65
N GLU A 263 3.67 19.16 22.93
CA GLU A 263 4.53 18.71 24.02
C GLU A 263 4.54 17.18 24.19
N SER A 264 3.38 16.54 24.10
CA SER A 264 3.25 15.09 24.16
C SER A 264 4.10 14.38 23.10
N ALA A 265 4.10 14.90 21.87
CA ALA A 265 4.88 14.35 20.79
C ALA A 265 6.39 14.50 21.04
N ARG A 266 6.84 15.67 21.51
CA ARG A 266 8.28 15.89 21.81
C ARG A 266 8.80 14.94 22.88
N THR A 267 8.01 14.70 23.92
CA THR A 267 8.36 13.74 24.98
C THR A 267 8.51 12.34 24.41
N GLU A 268 7.54 11.87 23.62
CA GLU A 268 7.59 10.54 23.02
C GLU A 268 8.73 10.39 21.99
N MET A 269 9.02 11.46 21.23
CA MET A 269 10.15 11.48 20.29
C MET A 269 11.50 11.36 21.01
N LEU A 270 11.65 11.95 22.20
CA LEU A 270 12.86 11.81 23.02
C LEU A 270 13.01 10.39 23.58
N GLU A 271 11.91 9.73 23.92
CA GLU A 271 11.92 8.36 24.47
C GLU A 271 12.28 7.31 23.41
N PHE A 272 12.03 7.59 22.12
CA PHE A 272 12.36 6.68 21.03
C PHE A 272 13.86 6.75 20.67
N SER A 273 14.62 5.74 21.13
CA SER A 273 16.05 5.62 20.88
C SER A 273 16.42 5.71 19.39
N GLY A 274 17.40 6.56 19.06
CA GLY A 274 17.93 6.76 17.71
C GLY A 274 17.12 7.74 16.85
N LEU A 275 15.91 8.14 17.26
CA LEU A 275 15.10 9.06 16.47
C LEU A 275 15.74 10.45 16.35
N VAL A 276 16.33 10.96 17.42
CA VAL A 276 17.01 12.27 17.39
C VAL A 276 18.20 12.23 16.42
N ASP A 277 18.99 11.15 16.45
CA ASP A 277 20.10 10.94 15.50
C ASP A 277 19.59 10.89 14.05
N ASP A 278 18.55 10.11 13.78
CA ASP A 278 17.94 10.02 12.44
C ASP A 278 17.40 11.37 11.94
N ILE A 279 16.80 12.19 12.82
CA ILE A 279 16.34 13.55 12.50
C ILE A 279 17.52 14.44 12.13
N VAL A 280 18.63 14.38 12.87
CA VAL A 280 19.84 15.15 12.56
C VAL A 280 20.46 14.69 11.25
N HIS A 281 20.60 13.38 11.02
CA HIS A 281 21.14 12.84 9.76
C HIS A 281 20.28 13.22 8.54
N CYS A 282 18.97 13.45 8.69
CA CYS A 282 18.15 13.99 7.60
C CYS A 282 18.61 15.36 7.10
N THR A 283 19.36 16.13 7.90
CA THR A 283 19.95 17.42 7.49
C THR A 283 21.16 17.26 6.57
N GLU A 284 21.74 16.05 6.49
CA GLU A 284 22.90 15.72 5.66
C GLU A 284 22.53 15.36 4.22
N LEU A 285 21.23 15.21 3.93
CA LEU A 285 20.75 14.93 2.58
C LEU A 285 21.03 16.13 1.67
N GLU A 286 21.52 15.89 0.44
CA GLU A 286 21.88 16.96 -0.50
C GLU A 286 20.79 17.20 -1.54
N LEU A 287 20.11 16.13 -1.98
CA LEU A 287 19.16 16.17 -3.09
C LEU A 287 17.69 16.07 -2.65
N VAL A 288 17.40 16.14 -1.35
CA VAL A 288 16.05 16.03 -0.77
C VAL A 288 15.72 17.26 0.09
N PRO A 289 15.62 18.47 -0.50
CA PRO A 289 15.51 19.73 0.25
C PRO A 289 14.30 19.78 1.18
N ALA A 290 13.22 19.09 0.80
CA ALA A 290 12.02 18.93 1.61
C ALA A 290 12.27 18.23 2.96
N ALA A 291 13.15 17.22 2.98
CA ALA A 291 13.50 16.51 4.20
C ALA A 291 14.39 17.38 5.09
N ILE A 292 15.36 18.09 4.48
CA ILE A 292 16.25 19.02 5.18
C ILE A 292 15.46 20.12 5.88
N ASP A 293 14.58 20.82 5.16
CA ASP A 293 13.78 21.92 5.71
C ASP A 293 12.91 21.45 6.88
N ALA A 294 12.22 20.32 6.70
CA ALA A 294 11.40 19.75 7.75
C ALA A 294 12.22 19.23 8.95
N ALA A 295 13.42 18.71 8.72
CA ALA A 295 14.34 18.32 9.79
C ALA A 295 14.81 19.52 10.61
N LEU A 296 15.20 20.62 9.96
CA LEU A 296 15.59 21.85 10.64
C LEU A 296 14.44 22.45 11.46
N GLN A 297 13.22 22.47 10.92
CA GLN A 297 12.03 22.88 11.67
C GLN A 297 11.77 21.99 12.88
N THR A 298 11.86 20.66 12.69
CA THR A 298 11.70 19.69 13.78
C THR A 298 12.75 19.92 14.87
N ILE A 299 14.02 20.07 14.51
CA ILE A 299 15.12 20.39 15.44
C ILE A 299 14.82 21.68 16.22
N ALA A 300 14.36 22.73 15.53
CA ALA A 300 14.01 23.99 16.17
C ALA A 300 12.90 23.81 17.21
N HIS A 301 11.83 23.08 16.89
CA HIS A 301 10.75 22.80 17.84
C HIS A 301 11.19 21.89 19.00
N LEU A 302 12.06 20.92 18.74
CA LEU A 302 12.64 20.03 19.74
C LEU A 302 13.58 20.78 20.71
N SER A 303 14.27 21.81 20.22
CA SER A 303 15.26 22.56 20.99
C SER A 303 14.69 23.35 22.17
N ILE A 304 13.37 23.37 22.37
CA ILE A 304 12.76 24.05 23.52
C ILE A 304 12.95 23.29 24.84
N SER A 305 13.25 21.99 24.81
CA SER A 305 13.51 21.15 26.00
C SER A 305 15.01 20.98 26.24
N SER A 306 15.47 21.19 27.47
CA SER A 306 16.87 20.99 27.87
C SER A 306 17.35 19.55 27.67
N GLU A 307 16.48 18.57 27.89
CA GLU A 307 16.77 17.16 27.71
C GLU A 307 17.03 16.86 26.23
N ILE A 308 16.17 17.39 25.35
CA ILE A 308 16.30 17.19 23.91
C ILE A 308 17.46 18.00 23.34
N GLN A 309 17.76 19.20 23.85
CA GLN A 309 18.98 19.94 23.50
C GLN A 309 20.24 19.10 23.73
N ASN A 310 20.34 18.41 24.87
CA ASN A 310 21.46 17.53 25.16
C ASN A 310 21.52 16.34 24.19
N ALA A 311 20.38 15.78 23.79
CA ALA A 311 20.32 14.72 22.79
C ALA A 311 20.77 15.23 21.40
N LEU A 312 20.29 16.40 20.99
CA LEU A 312 20.67 17.06 19.74
C LEU A 312 22.16 17.38 19.67
N LEU A 313 22.76 17.85 20.78
CA LEU A 313 24.21 18.08 20.86
C LEU A 313 25.00 16.77 20.71
N LYS A 314 24.55 15.68 21.34
CA LYS A 314 25.18 14.36 21.19
C LYS A 314 25.06 13.81 19.77
N ALA A 315 23.95 14.11 19.09
CA ALA A 315 23.72 13.76 17.70
C ALA A 315 24.47 14.66 16.70
N GLY A 316 25.17 15.71 17.17
CA GLY A 316 26.02 16.55 16.32
C GLY A 316 25.34 17.74 15.65
N VAL A 317 24.18 18.20 16.16
CA VAL A 317 23.45 19.33 15.55
C VAL A 317 24.23 20.65 15.57
N LEU A 318 25.14 20.82 16.53
CA LEU A 318 26.09 21.92 16.65
C LEU A 318 27.45 21.33 17.00
N TRP A 319 28.49 21.74 16.27
CA TRP A 319 29.89 21.37 16.54
C TRP A 319 30.60 22.37 17.45
#